data_AF-A0A522FHE4-F1
#
_entry.id   AF-A0A522FHE4-F1
#
_cell.length_a   1.000
_cell.length_b   1.000
_cell.length_c   1.000
_cell.angle_alpha   90.00
_cell.angle_beta   90.00
_cell.angle_gamma   90.00
#
_symmetry.space_group_name_H-M   'P 1'
#
loop_
_entity.id
_entity.type
_entity.pdbx_description
1 polymer ?
#
loop_
_entity_poly.entity_id
_entity_poly.type
_entity_poly.pdbx_seq_one_letter_code
_entity_poly.pdbx_strand_id
1 'polypeptide(L)'
;MEITFDGGKVVTAHTHGHSIRTDQPSENGGGNTAPTPFDLFLASIGTCAGIYVKSFCDNRKIPTDNIKIIQKTEFNKESGLPVNIKIDIQLPADFPEK
;
A
#
# COMPACT_ATOMS: atom_id res chain seq x y z
N MET A 1 -15.88 -8.90 8.56
CA MET A 1 -15.28 -7.55 8.61
C MET A 1 -16.35 -6.62 9.14
N GLU A 2 -16.01 -5.82 10.14
CA GLU A 2 -16.88 -4.80 10.72
C GLU A 2 -16.29 -3.42 10.42
N ILE A 3 -17.13 -2.40 10.20
CA ILE A 3 -16.71 -1.02 9.92
C ILE A 3 -17.24 -0.11 11.02
N THR A 4 -16.36 0.66 11.66
CA THR A 4 -16.72 1.66 12.68
C THR A 4 -16.39 3.08 12.23
N PHE A 5 -17.12 4.04 12.78
CA PHE A 5 -16.96 5.47 12.52
C PHE A 5 -16.42 6.14 13.79
N ASP A 6 -15.13 6.49 13.79
CA ASP A 6 -14.40 6.85 15.01
C ASP A 6 -14.33 8.38 15.21
N GLY A 7 -15.38 9.09 14.77
CA GLY A 7 -15.48 10.55 14.80
C GLY A 7 -14.71 11.25 13.67
N GLY A 8 -15.07 12.52 13.39
CA GLY A 8 -14.54 13.25 12.23
C GLY A 8 -14.83 12.51 10.92
N LYS A 9 -13.81 12.36 10.07
CA LYS A 9 -13.87 11.55 8.83
C LYS A 9 -13.03 10.28 8.92
N VAL A 10 -12.87 9.75 10.13
CA VAL A 10 -12.13 8.53 10.40
C VAL A 10 -13.07 7.32 10.28
N VAL A 11 -12.65 6.35 9.47
CA VAL A 11 -13.35 5.07 9.30
C VAL A 11 -12.36 3.93 9.53
N THR A 12 -12.74 2.98 10.38
CA THR A 12 -11.88 1.85 10.74
C THR A 12 -12.53 0.54 10.34
N ALA A 13 -11.77 -0.32 9.66
CA ALA A 13 -12.17 -1.69 9.36
C ALA A 13 -11.54 -2.66 10.36
N HIS A 14 -12.36 -3.50 10.99
CA HIS A 14 -11.94 -4.58 11.89
C HIS A 14 -12.02 -5.92 11.17
N THR A 15 -10.88 -6.58 11.03
CA THR A 15 -10.74 -7.81 10.23
C THR A 15 -9.67 -8.71 10.82
N HIS A 16 -9.99 -9.99 11.06
CA HIS A 16 -9.05 -11.00 11.57
C HIS A 16 -8.23 -10.55 12.81
N GLY A 17 -8.83 -9.78 13.73
CA GLY A 17 -8.14 -9.26 14.91
C GLY A 17 -7.26 -8.03 14.67
N HIS A 18 -7.26 -7.47 13.47
CA HIS A 18 -6.58 -6.23 13.11
C HIS A 18 -7.57 -5.09 12.91
N SER A 19 -7.13 -3.88 13.26
CA SER A 19 -7.85 -2.63 12.96
C SER A 19 -7.09 -1.84 11.89
N ILE A 20 -7.77 -1.55 10.79
CA ILE A 20 -7.23 -0.81 9.66
C ILE A 20 -7.94 0.54 9.62
N ARG A 21 -7.23 1.58 10.10
CA ARG A 21 -7.76 2.93 10.24
C ARG A 21 -7.51 3.74 8.97
N THR A 22 -8.51 4.48 8.53
CA THR A 22 -8.44 5.41 7.39
C THR A 22 -9.00 6.76 7.78
N ASP A 23 -8.55 7.83 7.11
CA ASP A 23 -8.99 9.21 7.37
C ASP A 23 -8.95 10.01 6.07
N GLN A 24 -9.68 11.12 6.04
CA GLN A 24 -9.60 12.07 4.94
C GLN A 24 -8.49 13.10 5.17
N PRO A 25 -7.92 13.71 4.11
CA PRO A 25 -7.03 14.85 4.24
C PRO A 25 -7.74 16.05 4.88
N SER A 26 -6.97 16.98 5.46
CA SER A 26 -7.52 18.16 6.13
C SER A 26 -8.33 19.07 5.18
N GLU A 27 -7.89 19.20 3.93
CA GLU A 27 -8.62 19.93 2.87
C GLU A 27 -9.99 19.32 2.54
N ASN A 28 -10.16 18.02 2.80
CA ASN A 28 -11.43 17.31 2.67
C ASN A 28 -12.16 17.18 4.01
N GLY A 29 -11.76 17.94 5.04
CA GLY A 29 -12.41 17.97 6.36
C GLY A 29 -12.11 16.76 7.26
N GLY A 30 -11.05 16.01 6.98
CA GLY A 30 -10.54 14.97 7.87
C GLY A 30 -9.36 15.44 8.73
N GLY A 31 -8.81 14.54 9.53
CA GLY A 31 -7.70 14.83 10.43
C GLY A 31 -6.33 14.60 9.79
N ASN A 32 -6.26 14.03 8.58
CA ASN A 32 -5.04 13.51 7.97
C ASN A 32 -4.23 12.59 8.92
N THR A 33 -4.94 11.84 9.78
CA THR A 33 -4.33 11.00 10.83
C THR A 33 -4.08 9.56 10.41
N ALA A 34 -4.52 9.20 9.20
CA ALA A 34 -4.39 7.88 8.57
C ALA A 34 -4.53 8.05 7.04
N PRO A 35 -4.08 7.09 6.21
CA PRO A 35 -4.26 7.17 4.77
C PRO A 35 -5.75 7.22 4.40
N THR A 36 -6.05 7.76 3.22
CA THR A 36 -7.40 7.63 2.66
C THR A 36 -7.71 6.17 2.35
N PRO A 37 -8.98 5.75 2.32
CA PRO A 37 -9.34 4.40 1.92
C PRO A 37 -8.79 4.01 0.55
N PHE A 38 -8.71 4.97 -0.38
CA PHE A 38 -8.21 4.73 -1.72
C PHE A 38 -6.67 4.63 -1.76
N ASP A 39 -5.95 5.46 -1.00
CA ASP A 39 -4.50 5.31 -0.85
C ASP A 39 -4.14 3.97 -0.21
N LEU A 40 -4.92 3.54 0.79
CA LEU A 40 -4.77 2.23 1.41
C LEU A 40 -5.01 1.10 0.39
N PHE A 41 -6.04 1.21 -0.46
CA PHE A 41 -6.28 0.26 -1.54
C PHE A 41 -5.08 0.18 -2.49
N LEU A 42 -4.56 1.32 -2.94
CA LEU A 42 -3.37 1.35 -3.80
C LEU A 42 -2.14 0.78 -3.09
N ALA A 43 -1.93 1.10 -1.81
CA ALA A 43 -0.84 0.56 -1.01
C ALA A 43 -0.94 -0.97 -0.88
N SER A 44 -2.17 -1.51 -0.74
CA SER A 44 -2.40 -2.94 -0.65
C SER A 44 -1.83 -3.70 -1.85
N ILE A 45 -1.93 -3.14 -3.07
CA ILE A 45 -1.39 -3.72 -4.29
C ILE A 45 0.13 -3.85 -4.22
N GLY A 46 0.82 -2.76 -3.84
CA GLY A 46 2.27 -2.76 -3.65
C GLY A 46 2.72 -3.75 -2.56
N THR A 47 1.98 -3.84 -1.45
CA THR A 47 2.28 -4.80 -0.38
C THR A 47 2.04 -6.25 -0.81
N CYS A 48 1.02 -6.54 -1.63
CA CYS A 48 0.79 -7.87 -2.20
C CYS A 48 1.97 -8.29 -3.07
N ALA A 49 2.45 -7.41 -3.96
CA ALA A 49 3.67 -7.66 -4.73
C ALA A 49 4.89 -7.87 -3.79
N GLY A 50 4.99 -7.08 -2.73
CA GLY A 50 6.01 -7.21 -1.69
C GLY A 50 6.03 -8.58 -1.01
N ILE A 51 4.86 -9.16 -0.71
CA ILE A 51 4.78 -10.53 -0.15
C ILE A 51 5.38 -11.56 -1.10
N TYR A 52 5.15 -11.45 -2.42
CA TYR A 52 5.76 -12.34 -3.39
C TYR A 52 7.28 -12.18 -3.45
N VAL A 53 7.78 -10.94 -3.51
CA VAL A 53 9.23 -10.64 -3.50
C VAL A 53 9.88 -11.19 -2.24
N LYS A 54 9.27 -10.93 -1.06
CA LYS A 54 9.77 -11.41 0.21
C LYS A 54 9.80 -12.94 0.25
N SER A 55 8.72 -13.60 -0.16
CA SER A 55 8.64 -15.07 -0.17
C SER A 55 9.69 -15.70 -1.09
N PHE A 56 9.98 -15.08 -2.25
CA PHE A 56 11.05 -15.52 -3.14
C PHE A 56 12.42 -15.47 -2.45
N CYS A 57 12.72 -14.36 -1.78
CA CYS A 57 13.98 -14.14 -1.08
C CYS A 57 14.13 -15.08 0.12
N ASP A 58 13.10 -15.20 0.95
CA ASP A 58 13.08 -16.06 2.14
C ASP A 58 13.38 -17.53 1.77
N ASN A 59 12.73 -18.05 0.71
CA ASN A 59 12.94 -19.42 0.23
C ASN A 59 14.36 -19.69 -0.26
N ARG A 60 15.08 -18.64 -0.69
CA ARG A 60 16.47 -18.72 -1.18
C ARG A 60 17.48 -18.22 -0.16
N LYS A 61 17.03 -17.83 1.04
CA LYS A 61 17.85 -17.21 2.08
C LYS A 61 18.59 -15.97 1.58
N ILE A 62 17.95 -15.20 0.70
CA ILE A 62 18.44 -13.92 0.21
C ILE A 62 17.98 -12.82 1.18
N PRO A 63 18.89 -11.99 1.73
CA PRO A 63 18.50 -10.85 2.55
C PRO A 63 17.63 -9.86 1.75
N THR A 64 16.56 -9.36 2.36
CA THR A 64 15.67 -8.38 1.71
C THR A 64 16.10 -6.94 1.98
N ASP A 65 17.21 -6.74 2.68
CA ASP A 65 17.74 -5.43 3.01
C ASP A 65 17.94 -4.59 1.75
N ASN A 66 17.51 -3.33 1.81
CA ASN A 66 17.60 -2.36 0.72
C ASN A 66 16.82 -2.69 -0.57
N ILE A 67 16.06 -3.79 -0.63
CA ILE A 67 15.07 -3.99 -1.71
C ILE A 67 13.94 -2.99 -1.52
N LYS A 68 13.56 -2.28 -2.59
CA LYS A 68 12.43 -1.33 -2.58
C LYS A 68 11.45 -1.65 -3.68
N ILE A 69 10.17 -1.42 -3.41
CA ILE A 69 9.12 -1.48 -4.42
C ILE A 69 8.59 -0.06 -4.62
N ILE A 70 8.74 0.46 -5.82
CA ILE A 70 8.21 1.77 -6.21
C ILE A 70 6.96 1.55 -7.06
N GLN A 71 5.81 1.84 -6.47
CA GLN A 71 4.53 1.85 -7.17
C GLN A 71 4.28 3.24 -7.75
N LYS A 72 3.92 3.30 -9.04
CA LYS A 72 3.46 4.51 -9.72
C LYS A 72 2.08 4.25 -10.30
N THR A 73 1.12 5.09 -9.97
CA THR A 73 -0.24 5.01 -10.49
C THR A 73 -0.48 6.12 -11.50
N GLU A 74 -0.89 5.74 -12.70
CA GLU A 74 -1.32 6.67 -13.74
C GLU A 74 -2.83 6.84 -13.63
N PHE A 75 -3.28 8.08 -13.63
CA PHE A 75 -4.69 8.42 -13.49
C PHE A 75 -5.24 8.99 -14.79
N ASN A 76 -6.47 8.62 -15.12
CA ASN A 76 -7.23 9.31 -16.15
C ASN A 76 -7.60 10.71 -15.64
N LYS A 77 -7.25 11.75 -16.41
CA LYS A 77 -7.46 13.15 -16.01
C LYS A 77 -8.93 13.59 -15.97
N GLU A 78 -9.81 12.93 -16.71
CA GLU A 78 -11.23 13.26 -16.77
C GLU A 78 -12.04 12.55 -15.68
N SER A 79 -11.82 11.24 -15.50
CA SER A 79 -12.56 10.44 -14.51
C SER A 79 -11.92 10.41 -13.13
N GLY A 80 -10.64 10.77 -13.02
CA GLY A 80 -9.87 10.65 -11.77
C GLY A 80 -9.54 9.21 -11.38
N LEU A 81 -9.89 8.22 -12.22
CA LEU A 81 -9.69 6.80 -11.93
C LEU A 81 -8.28 6.34 -12.33
N PRO A 82 -7.69 5.38 -11.59
CA PRO A 82 -6.42 4.78 -11.98
C PRO A 82 -6.61 3.95 -13.26
N VAL A 83 -5.72 4.14 -14.23
CA VAL A 83 -5.73 3.39 -15.51
C VAL A 83 -4.56 2.41 -15.63
N ASN A 84 -3.47 2.69 -14.90
CA ASN A 84 -2.29 1.84 -14.91
C ASN A 84 -1.58 1.92 -13.56
N ILE A 85 -1.04 0.79 -13.11
CA ILE A 85 -0.23 0.70 -11.90
C ILE A 85 1.07 0.01 -12.28
N LYS A 86 2.16 0.79 -12.30
CA LYS A 86 3.51 0.28 -12.54
C LYS A 86 4.18 -0.03 -11.22
N ILE A 87 4.69 -1.25 -11.10
CA ILE A 87 5.46 -1.70 -9.93
C ILE A 87 6.90 -1.91 -10.39
N ASP A 88 7.83 -1.17 -9.78
CA ASP A 88 9.27 -1.24 -10.06
C ASP A 88 10.00 -1.77 -8.83
N ILE A 89 10.65 -2.93 -8.96
CA ILE A 89 11.40 -3.57 -7.88
C ILE A 89 12.87 -3.17 -8.02
N GLN A 90 13.34 -2.35 -7.09
CA GLN A 90 14.72 -1.90 -7.04
C GLN A 90 15.52 -2.85 -6.16
N LEU A 91 16.46 -3.55 -6.78
CA LEU A 91 17.36 -4.48 -6.13
C LEU A 91 18.65 -3.76 -5.72
N PRO A 92 19.28 -4.14 -4.60
CA PRO A 92 20.59 -3.64 -4.24
C PRO A 92 21.67 -4.19 -5.18
N ALA A 93 22.83 -3.53 -5.23
CA ALA A 93 23.91 -3.89 -6.15
C ALA A 93 24.52 -5.28 -5.90
N ASP A 94 24.36 -5.80 -4.69
CA ASP A 94 24.82 -7.12 -4.25
C ASP A 94 23.74 -8.21 -4.38
N PHE A 95 22.60 -7.92 -5.02
CA PHE A 95 21.56 -8.92 -5.25
C PHE A 95 22.08 -10.03 -6.19
N PRO A 96 21.86 -11.33 -5.87
CA PRO A 96 22.38 -12.43 -6.69
C PRO A 96 21.82 -12.44 -8.11
N GLU A 97 22.67 -12.72 -9.10
CA GLU A 97 22.24 -12.81 -10.51
C GLU A 97 21.42 -14.09 -10.82
N LYS A 98 21.51 -15.14 -10.00
CA LYS A 98 20.86 -16.45 -10.21
C LYS A 98 20.46 -17.13 -8.89
#